data_AF-A0A512C630-F1
#
_entry.id   AF-A0A512C630-F1
#
_cell.length_a   1.000
_cell.length_b   1.000
_cell.length_c   1.000
_cell.angle_alpha   90.00
_cell.angle_beta   90.00
_cell.angle_gamma   90.00
#
_symmetry.space_group_name_H-M   'P 1'
#
loop_
_entity.id
_entity.type
_entity.pdbx_description
1 polymer ?
#
loop_
_entity_poly.entity_id
_entity_poly.type
_entity_poly.pdbx_seq_one_letter_code
_entity_poly.pdbx_strand_id
1 'polypeptide(L)'
;MNSLILIITGGIGATLTFLVSEQFEQGAVRASALLSLIVGLFFYSFPELLNPYLTKNIQIVFIGSSFVGMVSSDFMSGYIRLALAGCLFSIVYINNSGFYEGYGGALGALALIALLSTMGISVVFSKRNKLTNSFLWLRNKVFNPKK
;
A
#
# COMPACT_ATOMS: atom_id res chain seq x y z
N MET A 1 18.11 1.56 10.31
CA MET A 1 17.82 0.14 10.09
C MET A 1 16.35 -0.19 10.37
N ASN A 2 15.82 0.19 11.54
CA ASN A 2 14.44 -0.11 11.93
C ASN A 2 13.36 0.35 10.93
N SER A 3 13.47 1.58 10.41
CA SER A 3 12.51 2.11 9.43
C SER A 3 12.44 1.27 8.15
N LEU A 4 13.58 0.72 7.72
CA LEU A 4 13.66 -0.10 6.50
C LEU A 4 12.94 -1.44 6.71
N ILE A 5 13.08 -2.04 7.91
CA ILE A 5 12.35 -3.25 8.30
C ILE A 5 10.83 -3.01 8.28
N LEU A 6 10.38 -1.86 8.80
CA LEU A 6 8.96 -1.50 8.76
C LEU A 6 8.44 -1.30 7.34
N ILE A 7 9.21 -0.64 6.47
CA ILE A 7 8.84 -0.46 5.05
C ILE A 7 8.70 -1.81 4.34
N ILE A 8 9.66 -2.71 4.54
CA ILE A 8 9.59 -4.08 4.00
C ILE A 8 8.37 -4.81 4.55
N THR A 9 8.12 -4.69 5.87
CA THR A 9 6.95 -5.30 6.53
C THR A 9 5.65 -4.85 5.88
N GLY A 10 5.48 -3.56 5.59
CA GLY A 10 4.26 -3.08 4.96
C GLY A 10 4.09 -3.55 3.51
N GLY A 11 5.17 -3.62 2.74
CA GLY A 11 5.13 -4.21 1.40
C GLY A 11 4.72 -5.68 1.44
N ILE A 12 5.28 -6.45 2.38
CA ILE A 12 4.93 -7.86 2.60
C ILE A 12 3.49 -8.01 3.08
N GLY A 13 3.05 -7.22 4.08
CA GLY A 13 1.71 -7.30 4.64
C GLY A 13 0.61 -7.01 3.63
N ALA A 14 0.79 -5.98 2.80
CA ALA A 14 -0.13 -5.69 1.70
C ALA A 14 -0.20 -6.84 0.69
N THR A 15 0.97 -7.33 0.25
CA THR A 15 1.06 -8.39 -0.77
C THR A 15 0.50 -9.72 -0.27
N LEU A 16 0.86 -10.14 0.94
CA LEU A 16 0.35 -11.36 1.56
C LEU A 16 -1.15 -11.31 1.76
N THR A 17 -1.69 -10.17 2.20
CA THR A 17 -3.15 -10.04 2.41
C THR A 17 -3.91 -10.18 1.10
N PHE A 18 -3.41 -9.59 0.02
CA PHE A 18 -4.01 -9.75 -1.30
C PHE A 18 -3.87 -11.18 -1.83
N LEU A 19 -2.71 -11.83 -1.64
CA LEU A 19 -2.53 -13.23 -2.00
C LEU A 19 -3.52 -14.14 -1.27
N VAL A 20 -3.67 -13.98 0.05
CA VAL A 20 -4.62 -14.78 0.84
C VAL A 20 -6.08 -14.45 0.50
N SER A 21 -6.38 -13.18 0.19
CA SER A 21 -7.72 -12.76 -0.23
C SER A 21 -8.13 -13.40 -1.55
N GLU A 22 -7.29 -13.23 -2.58
CA GLU A 22 -7.64 -13.58 -3.96
C GLU A 22 -7.31 -15.03 -4.33
N GLN A 23 -6.15 -15.57 -3.91
CA GLN A 23 -5.75 -16.93 -4.30
C GLN A 23 -6.36 -18.02 -3.41
N PHE A 24 -6.59 -17.72 -2.13
CA PHE A 24 -7.14 -18.68 -1.17
C PHE A 24 -8.63 -18.45 -0.87
N GLU A 25 -9.28 -17.53 -1.61
CA GLU A 25 -10.72 -17.22 -1.55
C GLU A 25 -11.24 -16.95 -0.13
N GLN A 26 -10.36 -16.47 0.77
CA GLN A 26 -10.75 -16.17 2.15
C GLN A 26 -11.56 -14.87 2.24
N GLY A 27 -11.54 -14.04 1.19
CA GLY A 27 -12.13 -12.71 1.16
C GLY A 27 -11.30 -11.70 1.95
N ALA A 28 -11.35 -10.44 1.52
CA ALA A 28 -10.44 -9.38 1.96
C ALA A 28 -10.39 -9.20 3.49
N VAL A 29 -11.55 -9.18 4.14
CA VAL A 29 -11.65 -8.95 5.59
C VAL A 29 -11.08 -10.12 6.39
N ARG A 30 -11.39 -11.37 6.01
CA ARG A 30 -10.89 -12.55 6.73
C ARG A 30 -9.39 -12.72 6.52
N ALA A 31 -8.89 -12.51 5.30
CA ALA A 31 -7.47 -12.56 4.99
C ALA A 31 -6.68 -11.57 5.86
N SER A 32 -7.14 -10.32 5.94
CA SER A 32 -6.52 -9.28 6.77
C SER A 32 -6.56 -9.63 8.26
N ALA A 33 -7.71 -10.05 8.77
CA ALA A 33 -7.89 -10.40 10.19
C ALA A 33 -7.04 -11.61 10.59
N LEU A 34 -7.02 -12.67 9.78
CA LEU A 34 -6.28 -13.89 10.04
C LEU A 34 -4.77 -13.63 10.07
N LEU A 35 -4.23 -12.95 9.06
CA LEU A 35 -2.80 -12.65 9.00
C LEU A 35 -2.37 -11.70 10.12
N SER A 36 -3.18 -10.68 10.42
CA SER A 36 -2.89 -9.74 11.51
C SER A 36 -2.93 -10.43 12.88
N LEU A 37 -3.86 -11.37 13.07
CA LEU A 37 -3.93 -12.19 14.28
C LEU A 37 -2.68 -13.05 14.43
N ILE A 38 -2.22 -13.71 13.37
CA ILE A 38 -1.00 -14.54 13.39
C ILE A 38 0.22 -13.68 13.79
N VAL A 39 0.37 -12.51 13.17
CA VAL A 39 1.49 -11.61 13.48
C VAL A 39 1.39 -11.10 14.92
N GLY A 40 0.20 -10.72 15.38
CA GLY A 40 -0.03 -10.28 16.76
C GLY A 40 0.29 -11.37 17.79
N LEU A 41 -0.21 -12.59 17.57
CA LEU A 41 0.05 -13.74 18.45
C LEU A 41 1.52 -14.14 18.46
N PHE A 42 2.21 -14.04 17.32
CA PHE A 42 3.63 -14.30 17.23
C PHE A 42 4.44 -13.35 18.13
N PHE A 43 4.22 -12.04 18.01
CA PHE A 43 4.93 -11.06 18.84
C PHE A 43 4.45 -11.03 20.30
N TYR A 44 3.22 -11.46 20.57
CA TYR A 44 2.74 -11.70 21.93
C TYR A 44 3.48 -12.86 22.60
N SER A 45 3.72 -13.95 21.86
CA SER A 45 4.41 -15.15 22.37
C SER A 45 5.92 -14.96 22.49
N PHE A 46 6.52 -14.14 21.62
CA PHE A 46 7.97 -13.88 21.56
C PHE A 46 8.30 -12.38 21.70
N PRO A 47 8.00 -11.74 22.86
CA PRO A 47 8.14 -10.29 23.02
C PRO A 47 9.60 -9.80 22.99
N GLU A 48 10.54 -10.64 23.42
CA GLU A 48 11.98 -10.29 23.55
C GLU A 48 12.79 -10.55 22.27
N LEU A 49 12.15 -11.06 21.20
CA LEU A 49 12.85 -11.48 19.98
C LEU A 49 13.43 -10.28 19.19
N LEU A 50 12.81 -9.10 19.31
CA LEU A 50 13.23 -7.87 18.66
C LEU A 50 13.23 -6.69 19.64
N ASN A 51 13.86 -5.58 19.22
CA ASN A 51 13.81 -4.32 19.94
C ASN A 51 12.33 -3.93 20.23
N PRO A 52 12.00 -3.43 21.44
CA PRO A 52 10.63 -3.05 21.82
C PRO A 52 9.94 -2.13 20.81
N TYR A 53 10.69 -1.23 20.17
CA TYR A 53 10.19 -0.38 19.10
C TYR A 53 9.71 -1.18 17.90
N LEU A 54 10.50 -2.16 17.43
CA LEU A 54 10.14 -3.00 16.29
C LEU A 54 8.98 -3.94 16.64
N THR A 55 9.02 -4.58 17.81
CA THR A 55 7.96 -5.48 18.26
C THR A 55 6.58 -4.81 18.23
N LYS A 56 6.49 -3.54 18.67
CA LYS A 56 5.24 -2.78 18.63
C LYS A 56 4.89 -2.30 17.21
N ASN A 57 5.84 -1.68 16.51
CA ASN A 57 5.55 -1.03 15.23
C ASN A 57 5.31 -2.04 14.09
N ILE A 58 5.95 -3.21 14.11
CA ILE A 58 5.71 -4.25 13.09
C ILE A 58 4.25 -4.68 13.11
N GLN A 59 3.66 -4.92 14.29
CA GLN A 59 2.26 -5.30 14.41
C GLN A 59 1.33 -4.24 13.83
N ILE A 60 1.58 -2.96 14.15
CA ILE A 60 0.76 -1.83 13.71
C ILE A 60 0.90 -1.60 12.19
N VAL A 61 2.14 -1.64 11.69
CA VAL A 61 2.41 -1.50 10.25
C VAL A 61 1.81 -2.65 9.47
N PHE A 62 1.90 -3.88 9.99
CA PHE A 62 1.34 -5.04 9.32
C PHE A 62 -0.18 -4.93 9.17
N ILE A 63 -0.92 -4.67 10.25
CA ILE A 63 -2.39 -4.53 10.18
C ILE A 63 -2.83 -3.30 9.37
N GLY A 64 -2.07 -2.21 9.37
CA GLY A 64 -2.37 -1.06 8.52
C GLY A 64 -2.10 -1.34 7.04
N SER A 65 -1.01 -2.03 6.74
CA SER A 65 -0.65 -2.41 5.37
C SER A 65 -1.55 -3.51 4.80
N SER A 66 -2.09 -4.40 5.63
CA SER A 66 -3.06 -5.39 5.19
C SER A 66 -4.32 -4.74 4.63
N PHE A 67 -4.70 -3.55 5.12
CA PHE A 67 -5.81 -2.78 4.54
C PHE A 67 -5.53 -2.33 3.10
N VAL A 68 -4.28 -2.02 2.77
CA VAL A 68 -3.85 -1.76 1.39
C VAL A 68 -4.00 -3.03 0.54
N GLY A 69 -3.75 -4.20 1.15
CA GLY A 69 -3.92 -5.52 0.52
C GLY A 69 -5.37 -5.97 0.31
N MET A 70 -6.36 -5.28 0.88
CA MET A 70 -7.79 -5.59 0.72
C MET A 70 -8.39 -5.08 -0.61
N VAL A 71 -7.56 -4.79 -1.60
CA VAL A 71 -8.00 -4.35 -2.93
C VAL A 71 -8.48 -5.52 -3.78
N SER A 72 -9.46 -5.30 -4.66
CA SER A 72 -9.83 -6.30 -5.66
C SER A 72 -8.78 -6.38 -6.78
N SER A 73 -8.64 -7.56 -7.38
CA SER A 73 -7.79 -7.82 -8.55
C SER A 73 -8.08 -6.89 -9.73
N ASP A 74 -9.30 -6.38 -9.84
CA ASP A 74 -9.75 -5.53 -10.95
C ASP A 74 -9.09 -4.14 -10.91
N PHE A 75 -8.78 -3.66 -9.70
CA PHE A 75 -8.25 -2.32 -9.49
C PHE A 75 -6.72 -2.26 -9.48
N MET A 76 -6.05 -3.36 -9.11
CA MET A 76 -4.59 -3.41 -9.00
C MET A 76 -4.01 -4.72 -9.54
N SER A 77 -3.77 -4.78 -10.84
CA SER A 77 -3.28 -5.99 -11.53
C SER A 77 -1.80 -6.32 -11.35
N GLY A 78 -1.12 -5.83 -10.30
CA GLY A 78 0.31 -6.09 -10.13
C GLY A 78 0.79 -6.11 -8.69
N TYR A 79 1.32 -7.27 -8.27
CA TYR A 79 1.94 -7.48 -6.97
C TYR A 79 3.03 -6.44 -6.64
N ILE A 80 3.80 -6.00 -7.64
CA ILE A 80 4.81 -4.95 -7.45
C ILE A 80 4.18 -3.61 -7.07
N ARG A 81 3.08 -3.21 -7.72
CA ARG A 81 2.37 -1.97 -7.40
C ARG A 81 1.77 -2.04 -6.00
N LEU A 82 1.26 -3.21 -5.61
CA LEU A 82 0.73 -3.44 -4.28
C LEU A 82 1.81 -3.39 -3.19
N ALA A 83 2.95 -4.03 -3.43
CA ALA A 83 4.10 -3.94 -2.54
C ALA A 83 4.57 -2.48 -2.39
N LEU A 84 4.63 -1.72 -3.49
CA LEU A 84 4.96 -0.29 -3.45
C LEU A 84 3.93 0.54 -2.65
N ALA A 85 2.63 0.23 -2.78
CA ALA A 85 1.60 0.89 -1.98
C ALA A 85 1.74 0.59 -0.48
N GLY A 86 2.07 -0.65 -0.11
CA GLY A 86 2.35 -1.05 1.28
C GLY A 86 3.63 -0.39 1.83
N CYS A 87 4.67 -0.26 1.00
CA CYS A 87 5.88 0.49 1.34
C CYS A 87 5.56 1.98 1.56
N LEU A 88 4.76 2.59 0.67
CA LEU A 88 4.33 3.98 0.77
C LEU A 88 3.51 4.21 2.05
N PHE A 89 2.58 3.32 2.36
CA PHE A 89 1.84 3.33 3.63
C PHE A 89 2.79 3.38 4.84
N SER A 90 3.81 2.53 4.84
CA SER A 90 4.78 2.47 5.94
C SER A 90 5.60 3.75 6.06
N ILE A 91 6.00 4.35 4.93
CA ILE A 91 6.69 5.65 4.91
C ILE A 91 5.79 6.73 5.52
N VAL A 92 4.53 6.80 5.12
CA VAL A 92 3.59 7.78 5.66
C VAL A 92 3.34 7.54 7.15
N TYR A 93 3.21 6.28 7.57
CA TYR A 93 3.04 5.90 8.97
C TYR A 93 4.23 6.34 9.84
N ILE A 94 5.47 6.09 9.40
CA ILE A 94 6.70 6.46 10.14
C ILE A 94 6.85 7.98 10.26
N ASN A 95 6.46 8.73 9.22
CA ASN A 95 6.57 10.19 9.19
C ASN A 95 5.35 10.90 9.78
N ASN A 96 4.40 10.15 10.34
CA ASN A 96 3.19 10.74 10.85
C ASN A 96 3.48 11.52 12.14
N SER A 97 3.25 12.84 12.13
CA SER A 97 3.65 13.78 13.18
C SER A 97 2.77 13.73 14.45
N GLY A 98 2.16 12.59 14.75
CA GLY A 98 1.22 12.44 15.87
C GLY A 98 -0.15 13.06 15.62
N PHE A 99 -0.41 13.65 14.44
CA PHE A 99 -1.68 14.29 14.09
C PHE A 99 -2.90 13.36 14.23
N TYR A 100 -2.68 12.05 14.10
CA TYR A 100 -3.73 11.04 14.17
C TYR A 100 -3.78 10.31 15.52
N GLU A 101 -3.00 10.72 16.52
CA GLU A 101 -3.10 10.16 17.87
C GLU A 101 -4.49 10.44 18.46
N GLY A 102 -5.13 9.41 19.02
CA GLY A 102 -6.48 9.50 19.60
C GLY A 102 -7.63 9.38 18.59
N TYR A 103 -7.36 9.39 17.27
CA TYR A 103 -8.38 9.20 16.25
C TYR A 103 -8.54 7.72 15.88
N GLY A 104 -9.74 7.18 16.10
CA GLY A 104 -10.12 5.86 15.58
C GLY A 104 -10.10 5.84 14.05
N GLY A 105 -9.53 4.79 13.46
CA GLY A 105 -9.50 4.62 11.99
C GLY A 105 -8.30 5.27 11.27
N ALA A 106 -7.34 5.86 12.00
CA ALA A 106 -6.14 6.46 11.42
C ALA A 106 -5.40 5.56 10.43
N LEU A 107 -5.16 4.29 10.79
CA LEU A 107 -4.46 3.33 9.92
C LEU A 107 -5.19 3.10 8.59
N GLY A 108 -6.53 3.04 8.61
CA GLY A 108 -7.34 2.90 7.40
C GLY A 108 -7.26 4.14 6.51
N ALA A 109 -7.27 5.34 7.09
CA ALA A 109 -7.11 6.59 6.34
C ALA A 109 -5.72 6.67 5.66
N LEU A 110 -4.66 6.30 6.38
CA LEU A 110 -3.31 6.24 5.82
C LEU A 110 -3.20 5.20 4.69
N ALA A 111 -3.81 4.02 4.87
CA ALA A 111 -3.86 2.98 3.85
C ALA A 111 -4.58 3.47 2.58
N LEU A 112 -5.71 4.16 2.73
CA LEU A 112 -6.45 4.76 1.62
C LEU A 112 -5.61 5.81 0.89
N ILE A 113 -4.95 6.73 1.61
CA ILE A 113 -4.08 7.74 1.02
C ILE A 113 -2.94 7.09 0.23
N ALA A 114 -2.29 6.08 0.80
CA ALA A 114 -1.19 5.37 0.15
C ALA A 114 -1.66 4.63 -1.12
N LEU A 115 -2.81 3.96 -1.04
CA LEU A 115 -3.40 3.24 -2.16
C LEU A 115 -3.78 4.20 -3.30
N LEU A 116 -4.55 5.26 -3.01
CA LEU A 116 -4.98 6.25 -4.00
C LEU A 116 -3.79 6.96 -4.64
N SER A 117 -2.77 7.31 -3.86
CA SER A 117 -1.54 7.91 -4.38
C SER A 117 -0.85 6.98 -5.38
N THR A 118 -0.72 5.69 -5.03
CA THR A 118 -0.08 4.69 -5.90
C THR A 118 -0.89 4.44 -7.17
N MET A 119 -2.23 4.35 -7.06
CA MET A 119 -3.11 4.21 -8.21
C MET A 119 -3.08 5.44 -9.12
N GLY A 120 -3.13 6.65 -8.54
CA GLY A 120 -3.05 7.91 -9.28
C GLY A 120 -1.76 8.02 -10.10
N ILE A 121 -0.62 7.67 -9.49
CA ILE A 121 0.68 7.59 -10.17
C ILE A 121 0.59 6.56 -11.32
N SER A 122 0.10 5.35 -11.06
CA SER A 122 -0.03 4.31 -12.09
C SER A 122 -0.87 4.77 -13.29
N VAL A 123 -1.96 5.51 -13.05
CA VAL A 123 -2.84 6.03 -14.11
C VAL A 123 -2.14 7.11 -14.94
N VAL A 124 -1.46 8.06 -14.30
CA VAL A 124 -0.74 9.14 -14.99
C VAL A 124 0.38 8.57 -15.87
N PHE A 125 1.16 7.63 -15.34
CA PHE A 125 2.24 6.98 -16.09
C PHE A 125 1.71 6.08 -17.22
N SER A 126 0.64 5.33 -17.00
CA SER A 126 0.05 4.47 -18.04
C SER A 126 -0.60 5.28 -19.18
N LYS A 127 -1.21 6.44 -18.87
CA LYS A 127 -1.80 7.32 -19.89
C LYS A 127 -0.80 8.24 -20.58
N ARG A 128 0.48 8.27 -20.15
CA ARG A 128 1.51 9.15 -20.73
C ARG A 128 1.60 9.00 -22.25
N ASN A 129 1.55 7.79 -22.80
CA ASN A 129 1.55 7.60 -24.27
C ASN A 129 0.32 8.20 -24.98
N LYS A 130 -0.87 8.20 -24.37
CA LYS A 130 -2.07 8.80 -24.98
C LYS A 130 -2.11 10.32 -24.82
N LEU A 131 -1.74 10.84 -23.64
CA LEU A 131 -1.67 12.28 -23.38
C LEU A 131 -0.60 12.96 -24.22
N THR A 132 0.60 12.36 -24.32
CA THR A 132 1.66 12.88 -25.18
C THR A 132 1.26 12.82 -26.65
N ASN A 133 0.57 11.76 -27.11
CA ASN A 133 0.06 11.70 -28.48
C ASN A 133 -1.07 12.69 -28.76
N SER A 134 -1.97 12.95 -27.81
CA SER A 134 -3.03 13.96 -27.96
C SER A 134 -2.44 15.38 -28.00
N PHE A 135 -1.44 15.66 -27.17
CA PHE A 135 -0.74 16.95 -27.15
C PHE A 135 0.13 17.14 -28.41
N LEU A 136 0.82 16.09 -28.86
CA LEU A 136 1.56 16.09 -30.13
C LEU A 136 0.64 16.22 -31.35
N TRP A 137 -0.55 15.60 -31.31
CA TRP A 137 -1.57 15.74 -32.36
C TRP A 137 -2.13 17.17 -32.41
N LEU A 138 -2.45 17.77 -31.27
CA LEU A 138 -2.86 19.18 -31.18
C LEU A 138 -1.76 20.12 -31.67
N ARG A 139 -0.51 19.91 -31.23
CA ARG A 139 0.64 20.69 -31.71
C ARG A 139 0.81 20.58 -33.22
N ASN A 140 0.76 19.38 -33.78
CA ASN A 140 0.94 19.18 -35.22
C ASN A 140 -0.23 19.74 -36.04
N LYS A 141 -1.46 19.76 -35.49
CA LYS A 141 -2.64 20.37 -36.13
C LYS A 141 -2.58 21.89 -36.14
N VAL A 142 -2.00 22.51 -35.11
CA VAL A 142 -1.87 23.98 -34.99
C VAL A 142 -0.65 24.50 -35.74
N PHE A 143 0.49 23.80 -35.69
CA PHE A 143 1.75 24.27 -36.28
C PHE A 143 2.08 23.71 -37.67
N ASN A 144 1.32 22.72 -38.15
CA ASN A 144 1.53 22.16 -39.49
C ASN A 144 0.18 21.89 -40.18
N PRO A 145 -0.61 22.94 -40.49
CA PRO A 145 -1.78 22.78 -41.33
C PRO A 145 -1.29 22.25 -42.68
N LYS A 146 -1.61 21.00 -43.01
CA LYS A 146 -1.31 20.44 -44.32
C LYS A 146 -1.86 21.39 -45.38
N LYS A 147 -0.98 21.94 -46.21
CA LYS A 147 -1.35 22.59 -47.49
C LYS A 147 -2.03 21.57 -48.40
#